data_AF-A0A7S0D1P5-F1
#
_entry.id   AF-A0A7S0D1P5-F1
#
_cell.length_a   1.000
_cell.length_b   1.000
_cell.length_c   1.000
_cell.angle_alpha   90.00
_cell.angle_beta   90.00
_cell.angle_gamma   90.00
#
_symmetry.space_group_name_H-M   'P 1'
#
loop_
_entity.id
_entity.type
_entity.pdbx_description
1 polymer ?
#
loop_
_entity_poly.entity_id
_entity_poly.type
_entity_poly.pdbx_seq_one_letter_code
_entity_poly.pdbx_strand_id
1 'polypeptide(L)'
;VAGVEAGTRSHARGVSGASEPAAHEMDDDELRASMSLREAVEAFAVSRDVRFAPKPGREAEGLRVWSFGTVSVTIDAPKQIVRAHVDGRWAPVSLDQLLEMHKKKERANSKTF
;
A
#
# COMPACT_ATOMS: atom_id res chain seq x y z
N VAL A 1 57.31 24.30 -17.32
CA VAL A 1 56.23 23.54 -18.00
C VAL A 1 55.48 22.77 -16.91
N ALA A 2 54.52 23.43 -16.29
CA ALA A 2 53.08 23.31 -16.56
C ALA A 2 52.51 22.01 -15.95
N GLY A 3 51.85 22.17 -14.80
CA GLY A 3 50.94 21.17 -14.24
C GLY A 3 49.62 21.12 -15.01
N VAL A 4 48.99 19.95 -14.98
CA VAL A 4 47.66 19.63 -15.54
C VAL A 4 46.96 18.83 -14.44
N GLU A 5 45.94 19.33 -13.73
CA GLU A 5 44.56 19.70 -14.10
C GLU A 5 43.56 18.51 -14.11
N ALA A 6 42.68 18.56 -13.10
CA ALA A 6 41.23 18.35 -13.10
C ALA A 6 40.56 17.25 -13.95
N GLY A 7 39.61 16.54 -13.33
CA GLY A 7 38.55 15.89 -14.10
C GLY A 7 37.78 14.80 -13.36
N THR A 8 36.95 15.18 -12.39
CA THR A 8 35.83 14.35 -11.92
C THR A 8 34.97 13.95 -13.11
N ARG A 9 34.96 12.66 -13.47
CA ARG A 9 34.07 12.13 -14.50
C ARG A 9 32.97 11.30 -13.87
N SER A 10 31.90 12.02 -13.55
CA SER A 10 30.55 11.50 -13.42
C SER A 10 30.19 10.67 -14.66
N HIS A 11 30.05 9.36 -14.48
CA HIS A 11 29.37 8.53 -15.46
C HIS A 11 27.94 8.30 -14.98
N ALA A 12 27.04 9.17 -15.44
CA ALA A 12 25.66 8.82 -15.62
C ALA A 12 25.60 7.70 -16.67
N ARG A 13 25.12 6.52 -16.28
CA ARG A 13 24.56 5.55 -17.21
C ARG A 13 23.32 4.96 -16.57
N GLY A 14 22.17 5.51 -16.97
CA GLY A 14 20.91 4.84 -16.77
C GLY A 14 20.97 3.47 -17.41
N VAL A 15 20.70 2.46 -16.62
CA VAL A 15 20.09 1.22 -17.09
C VAL A 15 19.08 0.81 -16.05
N SER A 16 17.86 0.67 -16.55
CA SER A 16 16.72 -0.03 -15.98
C SER A 16 17.09 -1.00 -14.86
N GLY A 17 16.62 -0.65 -13.68
CA GLY A 17 16.43 -1.54 -12.56
C GLY A 17 15.13 -1.10 -11.90
N ALA A 18 14.03 -1.14 -12.65
CA ALA A 18 12.75 -1.40 -12.02
C ALA A 18 12.94 -2.76 -11.37
N SER A 19 13.39 -2.76 -10.12
CA SER A 19 13.24 -3.89 -9.24
C SER A 19 11.73 -4.07 -9.15
N GLU A 20 11.18 -4.88 -10.05
CA GLU A 20 9.93 -5.58 -9.80
C GLU A 20 10.21 -6.39 -8.54
N PRO A 21 9.70 -5.97 -7.35
CA PRO A 21 9.80 -6.85 -6.22
C PRO A 21 8.81 -7.97 -6.53
N ALA A 22 9.40 -9.14 -6.80
CA ALA A 22 8.82 -10.45 -6.69
C ALA A 22 7.30 -10.42 -6.49
N ALA A 23 6.56 -10.75 -7.56
CA ALA A 23 5.38 -11.56 -7.35
C ALA A 23 5.88 -12.81 -6.62
N HIS A 24 5.91 -12.74 -5.28
CA HIS A 24 6.02 -13.87 -4.40
C HIS A 24 5.03 -14.88 -4.97
N GLU A 25 5.52 -16.07 -5.33
CA GLU A 25 4.67 -17.22 -5.64
C GLU A 25 3.86 -17.50 -4.37
N MET A 26 2.80 -16.72 -4.18
CA MET A 26 1.77 -16.95 -3.19
C MET A 26 1.14 -18.25 -3.63
N ASP A 27 1.20 -19.28 -2.78
CA ASP A 27 0.48 -20.53 -2.98
C ASP A 27 -0.92 -20.23 -3.52
N ASP A 28 -1.33 -20.96 -4.57
CA ASP A 28 -2.56 -20.67 -5.34
C ASP A 28 -3.79 -20.50 -4.44
N ASP A 29 -3.83 -21.23 -3.31
CA ASP A 29 -4.91 -21.15 -2.33
C ASP A 29 -4.86 -19.87 -1.46
N GLU A 30 -3.68 -19.40 -1.03
CA GLU A 30 -3.55 -18.11 -0.35
C GLU A 30 -3.84 -16.95 -1.32
N LEU A 31 -3.41 -17.07 -2.57
CA LEU A 31 -3.78 -16.10 -3.60
C LEU A 31 -5.29 -16.06 -3.77
N ARG A 32 -5.96 -17.21 -3.89
CA ARG A 32 -7.42 -17.29 -4.06
C ARG A 32 -8.19 -16.75 -2.84
N ALA A 33 -7.77 -17.09 -1.63
CA ALA A 33 -8.37 -16.60 -0.39
C ALA A 33 -8.12 -15.08 -0.19
N SER A 34 -6.94 -14.59 -0.57
CA SER A 34 -6.61 -13.17 -0.55
C SER A 34 -7.42 -12.40 -1.60
N MET A 35 -7.62 -12.97 -2.79
CA MET A 35 -8.42 -12.39 -3.87
C MET A 35 -9.87 -12.22 -3.43
N SER A 36 -10.46 -13.21 -2.75
CA SER A 36 -11.85 -13.14 -2.30
C SER A 36 -12.10 -12.06 -1.24
N LEU A 37 -11.26 -11.99 -0.18
CA LEU A 37 -11.41 -10.94 0.83
C LEU A 37 -11.12 -9.55 0.27
N ARG A 38 -10.09 -9.44 -0.58
CA ARG A 38 -9.76 -8.20 -1.27
C ARG A 38 -10.89 -7.72 -2.16
N GLU A 39 -11.48 -8.60 -2.96
CA GLU A 39 -12.59 -8.27 -3.85
C GLU A 39 -13.80 -7.78 -3.03
N ALA A 40 -14.09 -8.40 -1.89
CA ALA A 40 -15.12 -7.92 -0.98
C ALA A 40 -14.83 -6.51 -0.43
N VAL A 41 -13.57 -6.24 -0.05
CA VAL A 41 -13.14 -4.90 0.40
C VAL A 41 -13.27 -3.88 -0.73
N GLU A 42 -12.87 -4.25 -1.95
CA GLU A 42 -12.93 -3.40 -3.13
C GLU A 42 -14.37 -3.07 -3.52
N ALA A 43 -15.25 -4.08 -3.61
CA ALA A 43 -16.68 -3.89 -3.87
C ALA A 43 -17.34 -3.00 -2.80
N PHE A 44 -16.98 -3.18 -1.53
CA PHE A 44 -17.44 -2.32 -0.45
C PHE A 44 -16.94 -0.88 -0.60
N ALA A 45 -15.67 -0.69 -0.99
CA ALA A 45 -15.09 0.62 -1.23
C ALA A 45 -15.82 1.35 -2.37
N VAL A 46 -15.99 0.69 -3.51
CA VAL A 46 -16.70 1.21 -4.69
C VAL A 46 -18.14 1.59 -4.35
N SER A 47 -18.86 0.75 -3.61
CA SER A 47 -20.23 1.04 -3.16
C SER A 47 -20.32 2.28 -2.25
N ARG A 48 -19.22 2.69 -1.62
CA ARG A 48 -19.14 3.83 -0.71
C ARG A 48 -18.39 5.03 -1.29
N ASP A 49 -18.11 5.00 -2.59
CA ASP A 49 -17.31 6.01 -3.30
C ASP A 49 -15.89 6.20 -2.71
N VAL A 50 -15.34 5.13 -2.14
CA VAL A 50 -14.00 5.13 -1.57
C VAL A 50 -13.03 4.48 -2.55
N ARG A 51 -11.91 5.16 -2.82
CA ARG A 51 -10.85 4.62 -3.65
C ARG A 51 -10.13 3.49 -2.93
N PHE A 52 -10.18 2.28 -3.51
CA PHE A 52 -9.34 1.16 -3.10
C PHE A 52 -8.25 0.89 -4.13
N ALA A 53 -6.98 0.99 -3.75
CA ALA A 53 -5.87 0.81 -4.68
C ALA A 53 -4.61 0.25 -3.99
N PRO A 54 -3.82 -0.62 -4.66
CA PRO A 54 -2.55 -1.09 -4.10
C PRO A 54 -1.55 0.05 -4.00
N LYS A 55 -0.71 0.04 -2.97
CA LYS A 55 0.41 0.98 -2.82
C LYS A 55 1.71 0.27 -3.25
N PRO A 56 2.17 0.43 -4.50
CA PRO A 56 3.40 -0.22 -4.96
C PRO A 56 4.60 0.24 -4.12
N GLY A 57 5.47 -0.71 -3.75
CA GLY A 57 6.65 -0.45 -2.91
C GLY A 57 6.37 -0.26 -1.41
N ARG A 58 5.12 -0.45 -0.96
CA ARG A 58 4.76 -0.49 0.46
C ARG A 58 4.32 -1.90 0.83
N GLU A 59 5.15 -2.56 1.61
CA GLU A 59 4.83 -3.82 2.29
C GLU A 59 4.90 -3.57 3.79
N ALA A 60 3.97 -4.18 4.53
CA ALA A 60 3.95 -4.14 5.98
C ALA A 60 3.77 -5.56 6.49
N GLU A 61 4.71 -6.02 7.33
CA GLU A 61 4.66 -7.35 7.92
C GLU A 61 4.65 -8.48 6.86
N GLY A 62 5.28 -8.26 5.70
CA GLY A 62 5.28 -9.20 4.57
C GLY A 62 3.97 -9.20 3.74
N LEU A 63 3.02 -8.34 4.09
CA LEU A 63 1.75 -8.21 3.38
C LEU A 63 1.74 -6.95 2.51
N ARG A 64 1.10 -7.06 1.35
CA ARG A 64 0.90 -5.93 0.43
C ARG A 64 -0.01 -4.88 1.07
N VAL A 65 0.45 -3.62 1.08
CA VAL A 65 -0.34 -2.50 1.58
C VAL A 65 -1.24 -1.95 0.48
N TRP A 66 -2.50 -1.77 0.82
CA TRP A 66 -3.54 -1.15 0.03
C TRP A 66 -3.89 0.21 0.63
N SER A 67 -4.48 1.08 -0.18
CA SER A 67 -5.07 2.33 0.24
C SER A 67 -6.58 2.21 0.15
N PHE A 68 -7.28 2.54 1.22
CA PHE A 68 -8.72 2.68 1.31
C PHE A 68 -9.01 4.15 1.63
N GLY A 69 -9.19 4.96 0.59
CA GLY A 69 -9.30 6.42 0.69
C GLY A 69 -8.06 7.02 1.37
N THR A 70 -8.24 7.54 2.58
CA THR A 70 -7.20 8.13 3.44
C THR A 70 -6.62 7.17 4.49
N VAL A 71 -7.02 5.90 4.48
CA VAL A 71 -6.53 4.86 5.39
C VAL A 71 -5.66 3.87 4.62
N SER A 72 -4.48 3.53 5.14
CA SER A 72 -3.69 2.42 4.60
C SER A 72 -4.15 1.12 5.25
N VAL A 73 -4.32 0.05 4.46
CA VAL A 73 -4.80 -1.24 4.94
C VAL A 73 -3.93 -2.38 4.41
N THR A 74 -3.88 -3.49 5.13
CA THR A 74 -3.29 -4.76 4.70
C THR A 74 -4.33 -5.85 4.84
N ILE A 75 -4.22 -6.87 4.00
CA ILE A 75 -5.14 -8.01 3.99
C ILE A 75 -4.33 -9.22 4.42
N ASP A 76 -4.67 -9.78 5.57
CA ASP A 76 -4.14 -11.05 6.06
C ASP A 76 -5.08 -12.15 5.56
N ALA A 77 -4.74 -12.73 4.41
CA ALA A 77 -5.49 -13.82 3.79
C ALA A 77 -5.58 -15.09 4.65
N PRO A 78 -4.52 -15.57 5.35
CA PRO A 78 -4.62 -16.81 6.11
C PRO A 78 -5.53 -16.66 7.33
N LYS A 79 -5.65 -15.46 7.90
CA LYS A 79 -6.62 -15.18 8.99
C LYS A 79 -7.92 -14.59 8.50
N GLN A 80 -8.05 -14.27 7.21
CA GLN A 80 -9.19 -13.54 6.63
C GLN A 80 -9.51 -12.24 7.38
N ILE A 81 -8.46 -11.48 7.76
CA ILE A 81 -8.59 -10.24 8.53
C ILE A 81 -8.04 -9.06 7.73
N VAL A 82 -8.78 -7.95 7.76
CA VAL A 82 -8.29 -6.65 7.26
C VAL A 82 -7.66 -5.90 8.42
N ARG A 83 -6.44 -5.40 8.23
CA ARG A 83 -5.76 -4.56 9.22
C ARG A 83 -5.61 -3.16 8.66
N ALA A 84 -5.87 -2.14 9.48
CA ALA A 84 -5.67 -0.74 9.11
C ALA A 84 -4.48 -0.16 9.87
N HIS A 85 -3.76 0.74 9.21
CA HIS A 85 -2.71 1.54 9.82
C HIS A 85 -3.33 2.76 10.49
N VAL A 86 -3.33 2.74 11.83
CA VAL A 86 -3.93 3.75 12.70
C VAL A 86 -2.95 4.09 13.80
N ASP A 87 -2.70 5.37 14.04
CA ASP A 87 -1.81 5.85 15.11
C ASP A 87 -0.43 5.15 15.14
N GLY A 88 0.14 4.87 13.96
CA GLY A 88 1.45 4.22 13.82
C GLY A 88 1.47 2.70 14.08
N ARG A 89 0.30 2.07 14.25
CA ARG A 89 0.17 0.63 14.46
C ARG A 89 -0.81 -0.02 13.47
N TRP A 90 -0.58 -1.30 13.19
CA TRP A 90 -1.49 -2.13 12.39
C TRP A 90 -2.49 -2.85 13.29
N ALA A 91 -3.75 -2.41 13.25
CA ALA A 91 -4.82 -3.00 14.05
C ALA A 91 -5.83 -3.74 13.15
N PRO A 92 -6.32 -4.92 13.56
CA PRO A 92 -7.41 -5.59 12.86
C PRO A 92 -8.69 -4.75 12.95
N VAL A 93 -9.37 -4.56 11.82
CA VAL A 93 -10.58 -3.74 11.71
C VAL A 93 -11.61 -4.40 10.80
N SER A 94 -12.88 -4.11 11.07
CA SER A 94 -13.98 -4.47 10.16
C SER A 94 -14.13 -3.44 9.03
N LEU A 95 -14.80 -3.82 7.93
CA LEU A 95 -15.07 -2.89 6.81
C LEU A 95 -15.82 -1.63 7.26
N ASP A 96 -16.76 -1.77 8.19
CA ASP A 96 -17.52 -0.64 8.74
C ASP A 96 -16.63 0.31 9.56
N GLN A 97 -15.77 -0.25 10.43
CA GLN A 97 -14.77 0.52 11.17
C GLN A 97 -13.80 1.24 10.22
N LEU A 98 -13.36 0.57 9.16
CA LEU A 98 -12.49 1.16 8.15
C LEU A 98 -13.15 2.37 7.46
N LEU A 99 -14.46 2.28 7.16
CA LEU A 99 -15.23 3.39 6.61
C LEU A 99 -15.39 4.54 7.61
N GLU A 100 -15.64 4.24 8.88
CA GLU A 100 -15.71 5.25 9.94
C GLU A 100 -14.37 5.99 10.08
N MET A 101 -13.26 5.26 10.08
CA MET A 101 -11.90 5.82 10.14
C MET A 101 -11.61 6.72 8.95
N HIS A 102 -12.01 6.31 7.74
CA HIS A 102 -11.93 7.14 6.55
C HIS A 102 -12.75 8.42 6.73
N LYS A 103 -14.04 8.33 7.06
CA LYS A 103 -14.92 9.50 7.27
C LYS A 103 -14.37 10.45 8.34
N LYS A 104 -13.79 9.93 9.43
CA LYS A 104 -13.17 10.71 10.50
C LYS A 104 -11.96 11.48 9.97
N LYS A 105 -11.10 10.82 9.19
CA LYS A 105 -9.93 11.45 8.55
C LYS A 105 -10.33 12.45 7.46
N GLU A 106 -11.31 12.15 6.61
CA GLU A 106 -11.84 13.08 5.61
C GLU A 106 -12.37 14.36 6.25
N ARG A 107 -13.19 14.24 7.31
CA ARG A 107 -13.72 15.40 8.04
C ARG A 107 -12.62 16.22 8.70
N ALA A 108 -11.61 15.57 9.27
CA ALA A 108 -10.46 16.25 9.86
C ALA A 108 -9.65 17.00 8.79
N ASN A 109 -9.43 16.39 7.63
CA ASN A 109 -8.68 17.00 6.53
C ASN A 109 -9.43 18.18 5.89
N SER A 110 -10.77 18.09 5.82
CA SER A 110 -11.64 19.17 5.33
C SER A 110 -11.73 20.38 6.28
N LYS A 111 -11.22 20.28 7.52
CA LYS A 111 -11.31 21.32 8.57
C LYS A 111 -10.04 22.20 8.65
N THR A 112 -9.11 22.04 7.72
CA THR A 112 -7.84 22.80 7.66
C THR A 112 -7.79 23.85 6.54
N PHE A 113 -8.93 24.16 5.90
CA PHE A 113 -9.04 25.25 4.93
C PHE A 113 -9.97 26.36 5.43
#